data_AF-A0A960I8T3-F1
#
_entry.id   AF-A0A960I8T3-F1
#
_cell.length_a   1.000
_cell.length_b   1.000
_cell.length_c   1.000
_cell.angle_alpha   90.00
_cell.angle_beta   90.00
_cell.angle_gamma   90.00
#
_symmetry.space_group_name_H-M   'P 1'
#
loop_
_entity.id
_entity.type
_entity.pdbx_description
1 polymer ?
#
loop_
_entity_poly.entity_id
_entity_poly.type
_entity_poly.pdbx_seq_one_letter_code
_entity_poly.pdbx_strand_id
1 'polypeptide(L)'
;MLHVLEWPTWPGYSERERLVIEFAERFALDHESLDDDVFGRLSAHFDDAEILELAVCVARHLGFGRLTRVLDLDGDEHDHSSREVEDP
;
A
#
# COMPACT_ATOMS: atom_id res chain seq x y z
N MET A 1 -10.08 -5.87 14.36
CA MET A 1 -8.76 -6.24 13.80
C MET A 1 -8.97 -6.43 12.32
N LEU A 2 -8.29 -5.67 11.46
CA LEU A 2 -8.49 -5.70 10.01
C LEU A 2 -7.83 -6.99 9.46
N HIS A 3 -8.55 -7.80 8.69
CA HIS A 3 -8.09 -9.10 8.17
C HIS A 3 -7.18 -8.97 6.94
N VAL A 4 -6.19 -8.08 7.02
CA VAL A 4 -5.34 -7.70 5.88
C VAL A 4 -4.54 -8.88 5.35
N LEU A 5 -3.98 -9.73 6.20
CA LEU A 5 -3.18 -10.88 5.75
C LEU A 5 -4.03 -12.03 5.20
N GLU A 6 -5.34 -12.02 5.50
CA GLU A 6 -6.30 -13.04 5.08
C GLU A 6 -7.23 -12.51 3.98
N TRP A 7 -6.92 -11.35 3.40
CA TRP A 7 -7.77 -10.66 2.46
C TRP A 7 -8.26 -11.52 1.27
N PRO A 8 -7.47 -12.47 0.71
CA PRO A 8 -7.93 -13.24 -0.44
C PRO A 8 -9.12 -14.13 -0.10
N THR A 9 -9.19 -14.65 1.13
CA THR A 9 -10.15 -15.69 1.54
C THR A 9 -11.11 -15.23 2.62
N TRP A 10 -10.86 -14.11 3.29
CA TRP A 10 -11.71 -13.64 4.38
C TRP A 10 -13.12 -13.29 3.87
N PRO A 11 -14.19 -13.85 4.44
CA PRO A 11 -15.55 -13.68 3.91
C PRO A 11 -16.16 -12.30 4.19
N GLY A 12 -15.52 -11.47 5.03
CA GLY A 12 -16.04 -10.16 5.41
C GLY A 12 -15.77 -9.03 4.41
N TYR A 13 -14.92 -9.26 3.39
CA TYR A 13 -14.73 -8.32 2.29
C TYR A 13 -15.72 -8.61 1.16
N SER A 14 -16.39 -7.57 0.70
CA SER A 14 -17.10 -7.57 -0.59
C SER A 14 -16.10 -7.80 -1.74
N GLU A 15 -16.62 -8.17 -2.91
CA GLU A 15 -15.79 -8.37 -4.10
C GLU A 15 -15.04 -7.08 -4.49
N ARG A 16 -15.71 -5.92 -4.39
CA ARG A 16 -15.08 -4.61 -4.63
C ARG A 16 -13.90 -4.36 -3.69
N GLU A 17 -14.07 -4.61 -2.39
CA GLU A 17 -12.99 -4.43 -1.41
C GLU A 17 -11.84 -5.40 -1.68
N ARG A 18 -12.15 -6.64 -2.05
CA ARG A 18 -11.16 -7.66 -2.40
C ARG A 18 -10.31 -7.23 -3.60
N LEU A 19 -10.95 -6.69 -4.64
CA LEU A 19 -10.27 -6.15 -5.83
C LEU A 19 -9.40 -4.93 -5.52
N VAL A 20 -9.86 -4.03 -4.64
CA VAL A 20 -9.08 -2.87 -4.19
C VAL A 20 -7.82 -3.32 -3.45
N ILE A 21 -7.94 -4.30 -2.56
CA ILE A 21 -6.80 -4.84 -1.80
C ILE A 21 -5.82 -5.56 -2.75
N GLU A 22 -6.33 -6.39 -3.67
CA GLU A 22 -5.53 -7.06 -4.70
C GLU A 22 -4.74 -6.07 -5.55
N PHE A 23 -5.41 -5.04 -6.05
CA PHE A 23 -4.78 -3.99 -6.85
C PHE A 23 -3.67 -3.29 -6.04
N ALA A 24 -3.94 -2.90 -4.79
CA ALA A 24 -2.97 -2.22 -3.94
C ALA A 24 -1.74 -3.10 -3.64
N GLU A 25 -1.94 -4.39 -3.37
CA GLU A 25 -0.84 -5.33 -3.11
C GLU A 25 0.02 -5.56 -4.35
N ARG A 26 -0.59 -5.87 -5.50
CA ARG A 26 0.13 -6.03 -6.77
C ARG A 26 0.85 -4.75 -7.17
N PHE A 27 0.20 -3.59 -7.10
CA PHE A 27 0.83 -2.32 -7.43
C PHE A 27 2.06 -2.02 -6.54
N ALA A 28 2.03 -2.42 -5.27
CA ALA A 28 3.13 -2.20 -4.33
C ALA A 28 4.29 -3.18 -4.51
N LEU A 29 4.00 -4.46 -4.81
CA LEU A 29 4.97 -5.56 -4.72
C LEU A 29 5.34 -6.17 -6.08
N ASP A 30 4.43 -6.17 -7.05
CA ASP A 30 4.58 -6.81 -8.36
C ASP A 30 3.67 -6.14 -9.41
N HIS A 31 3.97 -4.89 -9.76
CA HIS A 31 3.13 -4.07 -10.64
C HIS A 31 3.07 -4.59 -12.09
N GLU A 32 4.01 -5.45 -12.50
CA GLU A 32 3.99 -6.10 -13.80
C GLU A 32 2.86 -7.15 -13.90
N SER A 33 2.40 -7.68 -12.76
CA SER A 33 1.27 -8.60 -12.67
C SER A 33 -0.11 -7.94 -12.81
N LEU A 34 -0.17 -6.61 -12.99
CA LEU A 34 -1.41 -5.87 -13.30
C LEU A 34 -1.71 -5.99 -14.80
N ASP A 35 -2.24 -7.14 -15.19
CA ASP A 35 -2.58 -7.49 -16.56
C ASP A 35 -4.06 -7.22 -16.91
N ASP A 36 -4.43 -7.53 -18.14
CA ASP A 36 -5.78 -7.33 -18.67
C ASP A 36 -6.86 -8.12 -17.90
N ASP A 37 -6.52 -9.23 -17.23
CA ASP A 37 -7.48 -9.99 -16.41
C ASP A 37 -7.84 -9.20 -15.14
N VAL A 38 -6.82 -8.63 -14.48
CA VAL A 38 -7.03 -7.77 -13.30
C VAL A 38 -7.86 -6.55 -13.67
N PHE A 39 -7.50 -5.87 -14.77
CA PHE A 39 -8.27 -4.71 -15.23
C PHE A 39 -9.68 -5.08 -15.69
N GLY A 40 -9.86 -6.24 -16.32
CA GLY A 40 -11.19 -6.75 -16.69
C GLY A 40 -12.10 -6.97 -15.49
N ARG A 41 -11.56 -7.53 -14.39
CA ARG A 41 -12.29 -7.70 -13.12
C ARG A 41 -12.58 -6.34 -12.45
N LEU A 42 -11.65 -5.40 -12.50
CA LEU A 42 -11.88 -4.03 -12.00
C LEU A 42 -13.00 -3.33 -12.79
N SER A 43 -12.94 -3.31 -14.11
CA SER A 43 -13.95 -2.66 -14.96
C SER A 43 -15.34 -3.31 -14.87
N ALA A 44 -15.44 -4.54 -14.36
CA ALA A 44 -16.73 -5.17 -14.07
C ALA A 44 -17.42 -4.58 -12.83
N HIS A 45 -16.67 -3.93 -11.94
CA HIS A 45 -17.15 -3.42 -10.65
C HIS A 45 -16.96 -1.92 -10.46
N PHE A 46 -16.08 -1.29 -11.23
CA PHE A 46 -15.69 0.10 -11.16
C PHE A 46 -15.77 0.74 -12.54
N ASP A 47 -16.14 2.02 -12.61
CA ASP A 47 -15.97 2.78 -13.84
C ASP A 47 -14.51 3.27 -14.02
N ASP A 48 -14.18 3.73 -15.21
CA ASP A 48 -12.81 4.18 -15.54
C ASP A 48 -12.31 5.32 -14.63
N ALA A 49 -13.22 6.19 -14.15
CA ALA A 49 -12.87 7.27 -13.25
C ALA A 49 -12.56 6.76 -11.85
N GLU A 50 -13.36 5.81 -11.34
CA GLU A 50 -13.11 5.13 -10.07
C GLU A 50 -11.79 4.34 -10.10
N ILE A 51 -11.48 3.67 -11.22
CA ILE A 51 -10.20 2.94 -11.38
C ILE A 51 -9.02 3.93 -11.37
N LEU A 52 -9.14 5.06 -12.07
CA LEU A 52 -8.12 6.09 -12.05
C LEU A 52 -7.92 6.67 -10.64
N GLU A 53 -9.01 6.98 -9.94
CA GLU A 53 -8.97 7.49 -8.57
C GLU A 53 -8.34 6.48 -7.61
N LEU A 54 -8.68 5.19 -7.73
CA LEU A 54 -8.04 4.10 -6.99
C LEU A 54 -6.52 4.08 -7.25
N ALA A 55 -6.10 4.10 -8.51
CA ALA A 55 -4.69 4.08 -8.88
C ALA A 55 -3.92 5.29 -8.33
N VAL A 56 -4.50 6.49 -8.44
CA VAL A 56 -3.91 7.73 -7.91
C VAL A 56 -3.82 7.67 -6.38
N CYS A 57 -4.86 7.16 -5.71
CA CYS A 57 -4.89 7.01 -4.28
C CYS A 57 -3.75 6.08 -3.82
N VAL A 58 -3.64 4.88 -4.40
CA VAL A 58 -2.59 3.91 -4.05
C VAL A 58 -1.20 4.48 -4.33
N ALA A 59 -0.98 5.05 -5.52
CA ALA A 59 0.31 5.62 -5.90
C ALA A 59 0.74 6.76 -4.96
N ARG A 60 -0.19 7.63 -4.56
CA ARG A 60 0.08 8.73 -3.62
C ARG A 60 0.55 8.19 -2.27
N HIS A 61 -0.17 7.22 -1.70
CA HIS A 61 0.16 6.67 -0.38
C HIS A 61 1.51 5.95 -0.39
N LEU A 62 1.79 5.16 -1.43
CA LEU A 62 3.08 4.49 -1.59
C LEU A 62 4.22 5.46 -1.83
N GLY A 63 4.01 6.45 -2.71
CA GLY A 63 4.99 7.51 -2.97
C GLY A 63 5.31 8.31 -1.72
N PHE A 64 4.31 8.64 -0.92
CA PHE A 64 4.49 9.32 0.36
C PHE A 64 5.30 8.48 1.34
N GLY A 65 4.92 7.21 1.56
CA GLY A 65 5.66 6.33 2.48
C GLY A 65 7.11 6.07 2.03
N ARG A 66 7.36 5.97 0.72
CA ARG A 66 8.72 5.89 0.18
C ARG A 66 9.50 7.19 0.40
N LEU A 67 8.86 8.34 0.19
CA LEU A 67 9.48 9.63 0.39
C LEU A 67 9.86 9.86 1.86
N THR A 68 8.97 9.54 2.80
CA THR A 68 9.27 9.69 4.24
C THR A 68 10.47 8.83 4.63
N ARG A 69 10.55 7.60 4.13
CA ARG A 69 11.70 6.73 4.36
C ARG A 69 13.00 7.25 3.76
N VAL A 70 12.95 7.79 2.54
CA VAL A 70 14.13 8.39 1.89
C VAL A 70 14.65 9.60 2.67
N LEU A 71 13.74 10.34 3.32
CA LEU A 71 14.07 11.52 4.11
C LEU A 71 14.35 11.22 5.59
N ASP A 72 14.28 9.95 6.01
CA ASP A 72 14.40 9.53 7.42
C ASP A 72 13.37 10.21 8.34
N LEU A 73 12.14 10.36 7.82
CA LEU A 73 10.99 10.99 8.48
C LEU A 73 9.91 9.98 8.86
N ASP A 74 10.17 8.68 8.67
CA ASP A 74 9.25 7.58 8.97
C ASP A 74 9.15 7.23 10.47
N GLY A 75 9.81 7.99 11.33
CA GLY A 75 9.69 7.88 12.79
C GLY A 75 10.56 6.79 13.40
N ASP A 76 11.51 6.25 12.64
CA ASP A 76 12.63 5.48 13.16
C ASP A 76 13.56 6.45 13.89
N GLU A 77 13.14 6.91 15.08
CA GLU A 77 14.03 7.55 16.03
C GLU A 77 15.12 6.53 16.37
N HIS A 78 16.23 6.59 15.63
CA HIS A 78 17.50 6.09 16.12
C HIS A 78 17.75 6.81 17.44
N ASP A 79 17.54 6.07 18.52
CA ASP A 79 17.97 6.39 19.87
C ASP A 79 19.38 7.00 19.84
N HIS A 80 19.43 8.33 19.87
CA HIS A 80 20.64 9.10 20.09
C HIS A 80 20.96 9.16 21.59
N SER A 81 20.80 8.07 22.33
CA SER A 81 21.49 7.86 23.60
C SER A 81 22.91 7.35 23.33
N SER A 82 23.75 8.20 22.74
CA SER A 82 25.21 7.99 22.67
C SER A 82 25.95 9.31 22.52
N ARG A 83 25.63 10.29 23.36
CA ARG A 83 26.43 11.47 23.72
C ARG A 83 25.91 11.85 25.11
N GLU A 84 26.54 11.49 26.22
CA GLU A 84 27.76 12.01 26.86
C GLU A 84 27.90 11.15 28.15
N VAL A 85 29.04 10.69 28.68
CA VAL A 85 30.29 11.38 29.04
C VAL A 85 31.38 10.31 29.19
N GLU A 86 32.48 10.41 28.44
CA GLU A 86 33.78 9.83 28.85
C GLU A 86 34.49 10.86 29.75
N ASP A 87 34.67 10.44 31.01
CA ASP A 87 35.64 10.79 32.08
C ASP A 87 36.29 12.17 32.23
N PRO A 88 36.71 12.45 33.47
CA PRO A 88 38.16 12.49 33.71
C PRO A 88 38.71 11.44 34.68
#